data_AF-A0A1J5ID04-F1
#
_entry.id   AF-A0A1J5ID04-F1
#
_cell.length_a   1.000
_cell.length_b   1.000
_cell.length_c   1.000
_cell.angle_alpha   90.00
_cell.angle_beta   90.00
_cell.angle_gamma   90.00
#
_symmetry.space_group_name_H-M   'P 1'
#
loop_
_entity.id
_entity.type
_entity.pdbx_description
1 polymer ?
#
loop_
_entity_poly.entity_id
_entity_poly.type
_entity_poly.pdbx_seq_one_letter_code
_entity_poly.pdbx_strand_id
1 'polypeptide(L)'
;MSEQLNKKKPGQKRVISVNFEHHRFNVVGFDLLVVAKSDRLLEKLLTPPSDLSLPKATSAQPMAPPPVQNTQPSKTAWSETEIQHQEQQALKHINQLRQSLNLPPFALNGVLSAAARQHALYSVHHNQQSHQERPGLANFSGETPKNRAFAMGYHSPVREVIAYNKPSADLLIGDLMSAIYHRLTLLNFTHTQIGLGIADDQNGTVKTALVAQTGNADLNQLCQAPQAAQLGQYYYQALCQSGIRVSRKAYQIALNTPAMSAPKLIHWPANNAQVAPVFYEEEPDPLPNCNVSGYPVHVQINPIYQGRITFAPQSFKVYERDGDQKHAVKAATIFTNQTDPNRSEHNTQIPKPAWIAFFPKQRLNWSQTYQAEIDWLEGGKRHQLQWQFQTAKQPGLAIIPSPAPKTLSVSIRPGQTRTLYFAPAGCQSEPQASIKTRTPRGLQIETHFVDGETLQVKLVSANQGERFSVYYQPTDTWVHFQVKQH
;
A
#
# COMPACT_ATOMS: atom_id res chain seq x y z
N MET A 1 -10.34 27.33 55.42
CA MET A 1 -9.77 28.37 56.29
C MET A 1 -8.30 28.50 55.97
N SER A 2 -7.82 29.70 55.64
CA SER A 2 -6.42 30.06 55.36
C SER A 2 -5.69 29.23 54.28
N GLU A 3 -5.56 29.79 53.07
CA GLU A 3 -4.42 29.45 52.21
C GLU A 3 -3.17 30.19 52.72
N GLN A 4 -2.02 29.52 52.72
CA GLN A 4 -0.72 30.20 52.72
C GLN A 4 0.09 29.75 51.52
N LEU A 5 0.29 30.67 50.56
CA LEU A 5 1.26 30.50 49.49
C LEU A 5 2.68 30.54 50.08
N ASN A 6 3.52 29.58 49.71
CA ASN A 6 4.96 29.68 49.96
C ASN A 6 5.73 29.31 48.68
N LYS A 7 6.83 30.03 48.38
CA LYS A 7 7.39 30.10 47.03
C LYS A 7 8.50 29.07 46.75
N LYS A 8 8.37 28.41 45.58
CA LYS A 8 9.42 27.68 44.81
C LYS A 8 10.22 26.56 45.49
N LYS A 9 10.12 25.37 44.89
CA LYS A 9 11.24 24.72 44.15
C LYS A 9 10.65 23.79 43.07
N PRO A 10 11.20 23.73 41.84
CA PRO A 10 10.81 22.70 40.87
C PRO A 10 11.43 21.35 41.25
N GLY A 11 10.72 20.24 40.99
CA GLY A 11 11.30 18.89 41.04
C GLY A 11 10.93 18.00 42.24
N GLN A 12 9.97 18.35 43.11
CA GLN A 12 9.45 17.44 44.13
C GLN A 12 7.99 17.04 43.85
N LYS A 13 7.71 15.72 43.91
CA LYS A 13 6.35 15.16 43.82
C LYS A 13 5.64 15.32 45.17
N ARG A 14 4.36 15.69 45.17
CA ARG A 14 3.50 15.55 46.35
C ARG A 14 3.26 14.07 46.63
N VAL A 15 3.41 13.65 47.89
CA VAL A 15 2.95 12.37 48.41
C VAL A 15 1.75 12.66 49.30
N ILE A 16 0.62 11.99 49.05
CA ILE A 16 -0.56 12.01 49.93
C ILE A 16 -0.71 10.60 50.49
N SER A 17 -0.40 10.43 51.77
CA SER A 17 -0.56 9.16 52.47
C SER A 17 -1.95 9.07 53.06
N VAL A 18 -2.71 8.05 52.68
CA VAL A 18 -3.98 7.68 53.32
C VAL A 18 -3.77 6.30 53.96
N ASN A 19 -3.97 6.21 55.27
CA ASN A 19 -3.83 4.94 55.99
C ASN A 19 -5.12 4.10 55.86
N PHE A 20 -4.96 2.87 55.41
CA PHE A 20 -5.82 1.75 55.79
C PHE A 20 -4.93 0.67 56.40
N GLU A 21 -5.47 -0.08 57.35
CA GLU A 21 -4.70 -1.06 58.10
C GLU A 21 -4.27 -2.24 57.22
N HIS A 22 -3.03 -2.71 57.43
CA HIS A 22 -2.51 -3.97 56.89
C HIS A 22 -2.59 -4.16 55.36
N HIS A 23 -2.03 -3.23 54.57
CA HIS A 23 -0.93 -3.51 53.59
C HIS A 23 -0.52 -2.25 52.81
N ARG A 24 0.76 -2.15 52.38
CA ARG A 24 1.29 -1.00 51.61
C ARG A 24 1.28 -1.28 50.11
N PHE A 25 0.68 -0.38 49.32
CA PHE A 25 0.82 -0.32 47.87
C PHE A 25 1.29 1.07 47.42
N ASN A 26 2.34 1.13 46.61
CA ASN A 26 2.82 2.38 46.00
C ASN A 26 2.12 2.60 44.65
N VAL A 27 1.12 3.46 44.61
CA VAL A 27 0.46 3.87 43.35
C VAL A 27 1.16 5.12 42.80
N VAL A 28 1.84 4.98 41.68
CA VAL A 28 2.33 6.13 40.89
C VAL A 28 1.26 6.51 39.87
N GLY A 29 0.54 7.59 40.14
CA GLY A 29 -0.39 8.17 39.16
C GLY A 29 0.34 8.64 37.90
N PHE A 30 -0.25 8.39 36.75
CA PHE A 30 0.11 9.00 35.46
C PHE A 30 -0.96 10.01 35.07
N ASP A 31 -0.54 11.15 34.53
CA ASP A 31 -1.44 12.19 34.04
C ASP A 31 -2.26 11.69 32.84
N LEU A 32 -3.54 12.08 32.79
CA LEU A 32 -4.48 11.71 31.74
C LEU A 32 -4.26 12.56 30.48
N LEU A 33 -3.19 12.28 29.73
CA LEU A 33 -2.98 12.89 28.42
C LEU A 33 -3.87 12.18 27.38
N VAL A 34 -4.93 12.85 26.93
CA VAL A 34 -5.82 12.34 25.88
C VAL A 34 -5.10 12.39 24.54
N VAL A 35 -4.58 11.25 24.09
CA VAL A 35 -4.06 11.03 22.74
C VAL A 35 -4.75 9.82 22.15
N ALA A 36 -5.63 10.03 21.17
CA ALA A 36 -6.29 8.97 20.44
C ALA A 36 -5.29 8.29 19.49
N LYS A 37 -4.72 7.14 19.89
CA LYS A 37 -3.90 6.28 19.01
C LYS A 37 -4.09 4.79 19.27
N SER A 38 -4.29 4.08 18.16
CA SER A 38 -4.16 2.63 17.94
C SER A 38 -5.17 1.68 18.60
N ASP A 39 -5.65 0.74 17.78
CA ASP A 39 -6.37 -0.45 18.21
C ASP A 39 -5.45 -1.39 19.01
N ARG A 40 -5.82 -1.65 20.26
CA ARG A 40 -5.06 -2.51 21.17
C ARG A 40 -5.70 -3.89 21.35
N LEU A 41 -5.01 -4.92 20.85
CA LEU A 41 -5.20 -6.30 21.32
C LEU A 41 -4.34 -6.52 22.59
N LEU A 42 -4.87 -6.09 23.74
CA LEU A 42 -4.25 -6.35 25.05
C LEU A 42 -4.65 -7.74 25.58
N GLU A 43 -3.66 -8.58 25.91
CA GLU A 43 -3.89 -9.77 26.74
C GLU A 43 -4.26 -9.35 28.17
N LYS A 44 -5.28 -10.00 28.75
CA LYS A 44 -5.81 -9.68 30.09
C LYS A 44 -6.37 -10.93 30.79
N LEU A 45 -6.66 -10.80 32.08
CA LEU A 45 -7.49 -11.71 32.89
C LEU A 45 -8.86 -11.03 33.17
N LEU A 46 -9.86 -11.71 33.75
CA LEU A 46 -11.19 -11.11 33.97
C LEU A 46 -11.80 -11.32 35.37
N THR A 47 -12.53 -10.30 35.80
CA THR A 47 -13.42 -10.19 36.99
C THR A 47 -14.76 -9.55 36.56
N PRO A 48 -15.85 -9.61 37.37
CA PRO A 48 -17.24 -9.40 36.89
C PRO A 48 -17.75 -7.93 36.93
N PRO A 49 -18.92 -7.62 36.29
CA PRO A 49 -19.29 -6.24 35.91
C PRO A 49 -20.73 -5.77 36.23
N SER A 50 -21.03 -4.51 35.85
CA SER A 50 -22.35 -3.84 35.72
C SER A 50 -22.17 -2.63 34.76
N ASP A 51 -23.11 -2.12 33.95
CA ASP A 51 -24.41 -2.65 33.47
C ASP A 51 -24.80 -2.03 32.10
N LEU A 52 -26.10 -1.97 31.72
CA LEU A 52 -26.60 -1.65 30.36
C LEU A 52 -27.63 -0.49 30.26
N SER A 53 -27.74 0.17 29.08
CA SER A 53 -29.02 0.55 28.39
C SER A 53 -28.84 1.38 27.08
N LEU A 54 -29.83 1.32 26.16
CA LEU A 54 -29.95 2.03 24.84
C LEU A 54 -31.44 2.16 24.40
N PRO A 55 -31.84 3.19 23.60
CA PRO A 55 -32.50 3.03 22.27
C PRO A 55 -32.13 4.14 21.21
N LYS A 56 -32.08 3.98 19.86
CA LYS A 56 -33.10 3.80 18.76
C LYS A 56 -34.11 4.98 18.55
N ALA A 57 -34.56 5.44 17.35
CA ALA A 57 -34.28 5.28 15.89
C ALA A 57 -34.96 6.50 15.10
N THR A 58 -35.35 6.65 13.79
CA THR A 58 -35.57 5.82 12.55
C THR A 58 -35.82 6.70 11.25
N SER A 59 -35.53 6.23 10.02
CA SER A 59 -36.18 6.49 8.66
C SER A 59 -36.32 7.92 8.01
N ALA A 60 -36.52 8.17 6.67
CA ALA A 60 -36.17 7.49 5.37
C ALA A 60 -36.63 8.25 4.05
N GLN A 61 -35.84 8.23 2.95
CA GLN A 61 -36.21 8.23 1.47
C GLN A 61 -36.90 9.48 0.78
N PRO A 62 -37.27 9.50 -0.56
CA PRO A 62 -36.42 9.50 -1.80
C PRO A 62 -36.88 10.43 -3.00
N MET A 63 -36.07 10.67 -4.07
CA MET A 63 -36.49 11.24 -5.40
C MET A 63 -35.55 10.87 -6.60
N ALA A 64 -35.94 11.14 -7.87
CA ALA A 64 -35.30 10.65 -9.13
C ALA A 64 -35.45 11.64 -10.37
N PRO A 65 -35.06 11.35 -11.65
CA PRO A 65 -34.28 12.30 -12.50
C PRO A 65 -34.85 12.67 -13.92
N PRO A 66 -34.16 13.55 -14.68
CA PRO A 66 -34.10 13.49 -16.17
C PRO A 66 -32.65 13.73 -16.74
N PRO A 67 -32.38 14.10 -18.03
CA PRO A 67 -31.94 13.15 -19.06
C PRO A 67 -30.58 13.47 -19.77
N VAL A 68 -30.26 12.70 -20.82
CA VAL A 68 -28.92 12.54 -21.46
C VAL A 68 -28.59 13.52 -22.61
N GLN A 69 -27.33 13.94 -22.72
CA GLN A 69 -26.66 14.31 -24.00
C GLN A 69 -25.17 13.88 -23.99
N ASN A 70 -24.49 13.86 -25.15
CA ASN A 70 -23.22 13.15 -25.38
C ASN A 70 -22.29 13.87 -26.39
N THR A 71 -21.06 13.36 -26.55
CA THR A 71 -20.00 13.58 -27.58
C THR A 71 -18.77 14.45 -27.25
N GLN A 72 -17.72 13.83 -26.70
CA GLN A 72 -16.31 13.90 -27.15
C GLN A 72 -15.45 12.91 -26.32
N PRO A 73 -14.25 12.47 -26.77
CA PRO A 73 -13.32 11.71 -25.94
C PRO A 73 -12.73 12.62 -24.85
N SER A 74 -13.44 12.69 -23.73
CA SER A 74 -13.16 13.51 -22.54
C SER A 74 -12.32 12.68 -21.53
N LYS A 75 -11.65 13.19 -20.48
CA LYS A 75 -12.02 14.25 -19.51
C LYS A 75 -13.37 14.03 -18.80
N THR A 76 -13.99 12.86 -18.98
CA THR A 76 -15.17 12.38 -18.25
C THR A 76 -14.75 11.33 -17.25
N ALA A 77 -15.35 11.37 -16.06
CA ALA A 77 -15.26 10.29 -15.09
C ALA A 77 -15.84 8.98 -15.63
N TRP A 78 -15.35 7.86 -15.12
CA TRP A 78 -15.90 6.53 -15.37
C TRP A 78 -17.39 6.46 -15.00
N SER A 79 -18.19 5.85 -15.88
CA SER A 79 -19.58 5.52 -15.58
C SER A 79 -19.66 4.42 -14.52
N GLU A 80 -20.80 4.28 -13.85
CA GLU A 80 -21.01 3.20 -12.87
C GLU A 80 -20.70 1.80 -13.45
N THR A 81 -21.05 1.55 -14.71
CA THR A 81 -20.71 0.30 -15.42
C THR A 81 -19.20 0.13 -15.61
N GLU A 82 -18.46 1.20 -15.93
CA GLU A 82 -17.00 1.13 -16.05
C GLU A 82 -16.33 0.98 -14.67
N ILE A 83 -16.83 1.64 -13.64
CA ILE A 83 -16.35 1.46 -12.24
C ILE A 83 -16.49 -0.01 -11.83
N GLN A 84 -17.67 -0.61 -12.03
CA GLN A 84 -17.91 -2.03 -11.74
C GLN A 84 -17.03 -2.97 -12.58
N HIS A 85 -16.73 -2.60 -13.84
CA HIS A 85 -15.79 -3.33 -14.68
C HIS A 85 -14.34 -3.24 -14.14
N GLN A 86 -13.87 -2.06 -13.77
CA GLN A 86 -12.55 -1.84 -13.18
C GLN A 86 -12.40 -2.56 -11.83
N GLU A 87 -13.45 -2.59 -10.99
CA GLU A 87 -13.47 -3.37 -9.74
C GLU A 87 -13.35 -4.89 -9.98
N GLN A 88 -14.01 -5.41 -11.03
CA GLN A 88 -13.88 -6.81 -11.44
C GLN A 88 -12.48 -7.13 -11.99
N GLN A 89 -11.87 -6.25 -12.79
CA GLN A 89 -10.48 -6.45 -13.24
C GLN A 89 -9.51 -6.35 -12.06
N ALA A 90 -9.70 -5.43 -11.10
CA ALA A 90 -8.88 -5.35 -9.89
C ALA A 90 -8.93 -6.67 -9.07
N LEU A 91 -10.11 -7.23 -8.83
CA LEU A 91 -10.29 -8.51 -8.13
C LEU A 91 -9.54 -9.64 -8.86
N LYS A 92 -9.76 -9.73 -10.17
CA LYS A 92 -9.15 -10.74 -11.04
C LYS A 92 -7.63 -10.62 -11.04
N HIS A 93 -7.09 -9.40 -11.17
CA HIS A 93 -5.66 -9.16 -11.19
C HIS A 93 -5.01 -9.48 -9.84
N ILE A 94 -5.57 -9.00 -8.71
CA ILE A 94 -5.11 -9.36 -7.36
C ILE A 94 -5.08 -10.89 -7.18
N ASN A 95 -6.12 -11.60 -7.62
CA ASN A 95 -6.18 -13.05 -7.52
C ASN A 95 -5.19 -13.77 -8.46
N GLN A 96 -4.91 -13.25 -9.65
CA GLN A 96 -3.83 -13.75 -10.52
C GLN A 96 -2.45 -13.58 -9.86
N LEU A 97 -2.19 -12.41 -9.25
CA LEU A 97 -0.93 -12.14 -8.53
C LEU A 97 -0.76 -13.12 -7.35
N ARG A 98 -1.82 -13.36 -6.57
CA ARG A 98 -1.84 -14.36 -5.48
C ARG A 98 -1.61 -15.79 -6.00
N GLN A 99 -2.30 -16.19 -7.07
CA GLN A 99 -2.15 -17.50 -7.71
C GLN A 99 -0.73 -17.72 -8.26
N SER A 100 -0.07 -16.69 -8.80
CA SER A 100 1.32 -16.76 -9.26
C SER A 100 2.34 -17.11 -8.16
N LEU A 101 1.93 -16.99 -6.90
CA LEU A 101 2.71 -17.36 -5.71
C LEU A 101 2.17 -18.60 -4.98
N ASN A 102 1.20 -19.30 -5.57
CA ASN A 102 0.45 -20.40 -4.93
C ASN A 102 -0.29 -19.99 -3.64
N LEU A 103 -0.69 -18.72 -3.51
CA LEU A 103 -1.60 -18.28 -2.45
C LEU A 103 -3.06 -18.53 -2.88
N PRO A 104 -3.96 -18.93 -1.95
CA PRO A 104 -5.39 -18.99 -2.23
C PRO A 104 -5.94 -17.64 -2.68
N PRO A 105 -6.81 -17.58 -3.72
CA PRO A 105 -7.47 -16.34 -4.13
C PRO A 105 -8.40 -15.83 -3.01
N PHE A 106 -8.57 -14.51 -2.93
CA PHE A 106 -9.58 -13.91 -2.08
C PHE A 106 -10.98 -14.10 -2.68
N ALA A 107 -11.96 -14.44 -1.83
CA ALA A 107 -13.37 -14.32 -2.17
C ALA A 107 -13.84 -12.86 -2.07
N LEU A 108 -14.64 -12.39 -3.03
CA LEU A 108 -15.25 -11.06 -2.96
C LEU A 108 -16.28 -11.01 -1.82
N ASN A 109 -16.27 -9.93 -1.04
CA ASN A 109 -17.19 -9.70 0.07
C ASN A 109 -17.90 -8.35 -0.09
N GLY A 110 -19.21 -8.38 -0.30
CA GLY A 110 -20.03 -7.19 -0.56
C GLY A 110 -20.03 -6.15 0.56
N VAL A 111 -19.90 -6.56 1.82
CA VAL A 111 -19.82 -5.64 2.97
C VAL A 111 -18.50 -4.86 2.96
N LEU A 112 -17.39 -5.55 2.70
CA LEU A 112 -16.08 -4.90 2.54
C LEU A 112 -16.06 -4.01 1.28
N SER A 113 -16.72 -4.41 0.20
CA SER A 113 -16.86 -3.58 -1.01
C SER A 113 -17.67 -2.30 -0.74
N ALA A 114 -18.77 -2.37 0.02
CA ALA A 114 -19.53 -1.19 0.41
C ALA A 114 -18.68 -0.22 1.25
N ALA A 115 -17.90 -0.73 2.22
CA ALA A 115 -16.98 0.08 3.02
C ALA A 115 -15.88 0.73 2.16
N ALA A 116 -15.30 -0.03 1.21
CA ALA A 116 -14.28 0.46 0.29
C ALA A 116 -14.82 1.53 -0.70
N ARG A 117 -15.99 1.28 -1.32
CA ARG A 117 -16.64 2.19 -2.29
C ARG A 117 -17.00 3.51 -1.62
N GLN A 118 -17.51 3.46 -0.39
CA GLN A 118 -17.81 4.65 0.39
C GLN A 118 -16.54 5.46 0.73
N HIS A 119 -15.44 4.78 1.09
CA HIS A 119 -14.17 5.46 1.37
C HIS A 119 -13.51 6.06 0.11
N ALA A 120 -13.63 5.40 -1.04
CA ALA A 120 -13.17 5.93 -2.33
C ALA A 120 -13.93 7.22 -2.69
N LEU A 121 -15.26 7.21 -2.52
CA LEU A 121 -16.13 8.39 -2.70
C LEU A 121 -15.83 9.52 -1.69
N TYR A 122 -15.42 9.19 -0.47
CA TYR A 122 -14.93 10.17 0.50
C TYR A 122 -13.60 10.79 0.04
N SER A 123 -12.62 9.97 -0.36
CA SER A 123 -11.27 10.43 -0.74
C SER A 123 -11.29 11.40 -1.92
N VAL A 124 -12.04 11.05 -2.97
CA VAL A 124 -12.21 11.87 -4.18
C VAL A 124 -12.90 13.20 -3.85
N HIS A 125 -14.07 13.15 -3.20
CA HIS A 125 -14.85 14.34 -2.84
C HIS A 125 -14.06 15.36 -1.97
N HIS A 126 -13.21 14.89 -1.06
CA HIS A 126 -12.43 15.75 -0.16
C HIS A 126 -11.02 16.04 -0.64
N ASN A 127 -10.61 15.54 -1.81
CA ASN A 127 -9.24 15.65 -2.32
C ASN A 127 -8.19 15.12 -1.33
N GLN A 128 -8.54 14.07 -0.59
CA GLN A 128 -7.75 13.53 0.51
C GLN A 128 -7.19 12.15 0.16
N GLN A 129 -5.87 12.02 0.13
CA GLN A 129 -5.17 10.75 0.12
C GLN A 129 -4.84 10.37 1.56
N SER A 130 -5.58 9.44 2.16
CA SER A 130 -5.34 8.97 3.53
C SER A 130 -6.28 7.80 3.88
N HIS A 131 -5.83 6.91 4.75
CA HIS A 131 -6.68 5.89 5.37
C HIS A 131 -7.71 6.43 6.38
N GLN A 132 -7.64 7.70 6.79
CA GLN A 132 -8.48 8.26 7.85
C GLN A 132 -9.56 9.21 7.32
N GLU A 133 -10.82 8.99 7.72
CA GLU A 133 -11.91 9.94 7.46
C GLU A 133 -12.15 10.88 8.64
N ARG A 134 -12.50 12.14 8.37
CA ARG A 134 -12.80 13.11 9.43
C ARG A 134 -14.30 13.13 9.78
N PRO A 135 -14.67 12.89 11.06
CA PRO A 135 -16.07 12.98 11.49
C PRO A 135 -16.72 14.33 11.16
N GLY A 136 -17.97 14.29 10.70
CA GLY A 136 -18.77 15.47 10.36
C GLY A 136 -18.59 16.04 8.96
N LEU A 137 -17.75 15.44 8.11
CA LEU A 137 -17.70 15.75 6.68
C LEU A 137 -18.73 14.93 5.88
N ALA A 138 -18.98 15.34 4.63
CA ALA A 138 -19.78 14.56 3.69
C ALA A 138 -19.16 13.18 3.46
N ASN A 139 -19.96 12.21 3.00
CA ASN A 139 -19.54 10.82 2.73
C ASN A 139 -18.88 10.07 3.92
N PHE A 140 -18.77 10.66 5.12
CA PHE A 140 -18.17 10.03 6.28
C PHE A 140 -18.90 8.74 6.68
N SER A 141 -18.12 7.68 6.84
CA SER A 141 -18.55 6.31 7.13
C SER A 141 -17.79 5.69 8.31
N GLY A 142 -16.59 6.20 8.63
CA GLY A 142 -15.83 5.80 9.80
C GLY A 142 -14.38 6.25 9.73
N GLU A 143 -13.87 6.75 10.86
CA GLU A 143 -12.52 7.30 10.99
C GLU A 143 -11.44 6.33 10.48
N THR A 144 -11.30 5.15 11.11
CA THR A 144 -10.37 4.11 10.65
C THR A 144 -11.01 3.13 9.65
N PRO A 145 -10.21 2.37 8.86
CA PRO A 145 -10.74 1.31 7.99
C PRO A 145 -11.62 0.29 8.72
N LYS A 146 -11.27 -0.04 9.97
CA LYS A 146 -12.06 -0.94 10.82
C LYS A 146 -13.38 -0.29 11.24
N ASN A 147 -13.42 1.01 11.53
CA ASN A 147 -14.67 1.71 11.83
C ASN A 147 -15.63 1.65 10.62
N ARG A 148 -15.12 1.84 9.39
CA ARG A 148 -15.92 1.72 8.15
C ARG A 148 -16.46 0.31 7.95
N ALA A 149 -15.59 -0.70 8.08
CA ALA A 149 -15.97 -2.10 7.97
C ALA A 149 -17.04 -2.48 9.03
N PHE A 150 -16.89 -2.03 10.27
CA PHE A 150 -17.85 -2.24 11.35
C PHE A 150 -19.18 -1.51 11.10
N ALA A 151 -19.15 -0.27 10.59
CA ALA A 151 -20.35 0.48 10.24
C ALA A 151 -21.19 -0.22 9.15
N MET A 152 -20.53 -0.90 8.21
CA MET A 152 -21.18 -1.70 7.16
C MET A 152 -21.58 -3.13 7.61
N GLY A 153 -21.22 -3.55 8.83
CA GLY A 153 -21.58 -4.86 9.40
C GLY A 153 -20.54 -5.98 9.21
N TYR A 154 -19.27 -5.65 8.98
CA TYR A 154 -18.16 -6.61 9.14
C TYR A 154 -17.75 -6.68 10.61
N HIS A 155 -17.52 -7.87 11.16
CA HIS A 155 -17.47 -8.06 12.61
C HIS A 155 -16.05 -8.19 13.18
N SER A 156 -15.02 -8.40 12.33
CA SER A 156 -13.62 -8.61 12.72
C SER A 156 -12.67 -7.56 12.09
N PRO A 157 -11.40 -7.43 12.55
CA PRO A 157 -10.47 -6.47 11.98
C PRO A 157 -10.20 -6.70 10.49
N VAL A 158 -9.90 -5.62 9.78
CA VAL A 158 -9.55 -5.59 8.36
C VAL A 158 -8.16 -4.97 8.15
N ARG A 159 -7.60 -5.15 6.97
CA ARG A 159 -6.48 -4.34 6.45
C ARG A 159 -6.90 -3.67 5.17
N GLU A 160 -6.51 -2.42 4.99
CA GLU A 160 -6.86 -1.62 3.81
C GLU A 160 -5.62 -1.31 2.98
N VAL A 161 -5.82 -1.14 1.68
CA VAL A 161 -4.84 -0.61 0.73
C VAL A 161 -5.51 0.45 -0.14
N ILE A 162 -4.81 1.55 -0.44
CA ILE A 162 -5.35 2.70 -1.18
C ILE A 162 -4.40 3.16 -2.30
N ALA A 163 -4.94 3.43 -3.49
CA ALA A 163 -4.19 3.96 -4.62
C ALA A 163 -5.02 5.00 -5.39
N TYR A 164 -4.34 5.93 -6.06
CA TYR A 164 -4.97 7.13 -6.60
C TYR A 164 -4.45 7.51 -7.99
N ASN A 165 -5.24 8.28 -8.73
CA ASN A 165 -4.84 9.04 -9.92
C ASN A 165 -4.19 8.24 -11.07
N LYS A 166 -4.67 7.02 -11.34
CA LYS A 166 -4.29 6.23 -12.53
C LYS A 166 -5.48 6.00 -13.47
N PRO A 167 -5.23 5.76 -14.78
CA PRO A 167 -6.27 5.56 -15.78
C PRO A 167 -6.74 4.09 -15.93
N SER A 168 -6.35 3.17 -15.04
CA SER A 168 -6.92 1.80 -14.98
C SER A 168 -6.67 1.13 -13.63
N ALA A 169 -7.48 0.13 -13.31
CA ALA A 169 -7.32 -0.74 -12.15
C ALA A 169 -5.95 -1.43 -12.11
N ASP A 170 -5.48 -1.98 -13.24
CA ASP A 170 -4.18 -2.67 -13.30
C ASP A 170 -3.01 -1.76 -12.88
N LEU A 171 -3.07 -0.46 -13.22
CA LEU A 171 -2.08 0.52 -12.80
C LEU A 171 -2.23 0.93 -11.32
N LEU A 172 -3.44 0.97 -10.78
CA LEU A 172 -3.68 1.18 -9.34
C LEU A 172 -3.13 0.01 -8.52
N ILE A 173 -3.36 -1.23 -8.95
CA ILE A 173 -2.77 -2.42 -8.31
C ILE A 173 -1.26 -2.49 -8.53
N GLY A 174 -0.75 -2.04 -9.68
CA GLY A 174 0.69 -1.94 -9.97
C GLY A 174 1.43 -1.08 -8.94
N ASP A 175 0.88 0.09 -8.60
CA ASP A 175 1.40 0.96 -7.54
C ASP A 175 1.33 0.29 -6.15
N LEU A 176 0.17 -0.27 -5.77
CA LEU A 176 0.00 -1.00 -4.51
C LEU A 176 0.99 -2.17 -4.34
N MET A 177 1.33 -2.84 -5.44
CA MET A 177 2.30 -3.93 -5.45
C MET A 177 3.75 -3.43 -5.48
N SER A 178 4.02 -2.18 -5.88
CA SER A 178 5.34 -1.55 -5.73
C SER A 178 5.66 -1.26 -4.26
N ALA A 179 4.66 -0.84 -3.49
CA ALA A 179 4.77 -0.43 -2.10
C ALA A 179 4.76 -1.64 -1.14
N ILE A 180 5.54 -1.61 -0.04
CA ILE A 180 5.83 -2.82 0.75
C ILE A 180 4.72 -3.18 1.74
N TYR A 181 4.17 -2.20 2.46
CA TYR A 181 3.12 -2.44 3.46
C TYR A 181 1.77 -2.78 2.79
N HIS A 182 1.49 -2.16 1.65
CA HIS A 182 0.38 -2.51 0.75
C HIS A 182 0.51 -3.94 0.20
N ARG A 183 1.68 -4.30 -0.36
CA ARG A 183 1.96 -5.65 -0.86
C ARG A 183 1.82 -6.73 0.22
N LEU A 184 2.30 -6.48 1.44
CA LEU A 184 2.15 -7.39 2.59
C LEU A 184 0.68 -7.61 3.00
N THR A 185 -0.23 -6.71 2.60
CA THR A 185 -1.67 -6.85 2.78
C THR A 185 -2.31 -7.64 1.63
N LEU A 186 -1.98 -7.35 0.37
CA LEU A 186 -2.51 -8.07 -0.79
C LEU A 186 -2.02 -9.54 -0.87
N LEU A 187 -0.77 -9.79 -0.45
CA LEU A 187 -0.17 -11.13 -0.41
C LEU A 187 -0.35 -11.85 0.94
N ASN A 188 -1.27 -11.36 1.78
CA ASN A 188 -1.45 -11.90 3.13
C ASN A 188 -1.90 -13.38 3.14
N PHE A 189 -1.26 -14.18 4.00
CA PHE A 189 -1.48 -15.62 4.16
C PHE A 189 -2.75 -16.02 4.93
N THR A 190 -3.23 -15.16 5.83
CA THR A 190 -4.35 -15.47 6.74
C THR A 190 -5.65 -14.82 6.29
N HIS A 191 -5.61 -13.82 5.42
CA HIS A 191 -6.81 -13.19 4.86
C HIS A 191 -7.38 -14.06 3.71
N THR A 192 -8.71 -14.17 3.65
CA THR A 192 -9.47 -14.99 2.67
C THR A 192 -10.56 -14.22 1.93
N GLN A 193 -10.87 -13.00 2.38
CA GLN A 193 -11.87 -12.13 1.78
C GLN A 193 -11.26 -10.79 1.37
N ILE A 194 -11.79 -10.23 0.29
CA ILE A 194 -11.50 -8.86 -0.16
C ILE A 194 -12.81 -8.16 -0.52
N GLY A 195 -12.92 -6.88 -0.18
CA GLY A 195 -13.83 -5.94 -0.79
C GLY A 195 -13.04 -4.91 -1.57
N LEU A 196 -13.58 -4.50 -2.71
CA LEU A 196 -13.03 -3.50 -3.61
C LEU A 196 -14.05 -2.39 -3.80
N GLY A 197 -13.55 -1.17 -3.90
CA GLY A 197 -14.35 0.02 -4.20
C GLY A 197 -13.51 1.04 -4.94
N ILE A 198 -13.96 1.44 -6.12
CA ILE A 198 -13.34 2.47 -6.95
C ILE A 198 -14.18 3.75 -6.89
N ALA A 199 -13.57 4.91 -7.09
CA ALA A 199 -14.27 6.14 -7.39
C ALA A 199 -13.50 6.93 -8.46
N ASP A 200 -14.26 7.65 -9.30
CA ASP A 200 -13.75 8.60 -10.28
C ASP A 200 -14.74 9.77 -10.37
N ASP A 201 -14.24 11.00 -10.32
CA ASP A 201 -15.02 12.20 -10.67
C ASP A 201 -14.25 13.20 -11.57
N GLN A 202 -12.98 12.91 -11.89
CA GLN A 202 -12.02 13.78 -12.60
C GLN A 202 -11.74 15.17 -12.01
N ASN A 203 -12.26 15.51 -10.82
CA ASN A 203 -12.12 16.83 -10.21
C ASN A 203 -10.87 16.95 -9.32
N GLY A 204 -10.44 18.21 -9.09
CA GLY A 204 -9.39 18.54 -8.14
C GLY A 204 -8.05 17.79 -8.33
N THR A 205 -7.48 17.33 -7.22
CA THR A 205 -6.18 16.64 -7.12
C THR A 205 -6.29 15.13 -6.85
N VAL A 206 -7.43 14.63 -6.35
CA VAL A 206 -7.69 13.19 -6.16
C VAL A 206 -8.85 12.78 -7.05
N LYS A 207 -8.54 12.49 -8.31
CA LYS A 207 -9.49 12.29 -9.41
C LYS A 207 -10.06 10.88 -9.45
N THR A 208 -9.16 9.90 -9.28
CA THR A 208 -9.51 8.49 -9.16
C THR A 208 -8.96 7.93 -7.85
N ALA A 209 -9.70 7.01 -7.25
CA ALA A 209 -9.31 6.25 -6.07
C ALA A 209 -9.69 4.78 -6.25
N LEU A 210 -8.82 3.86 -5.80
CA LEU A 210 -9.14 2.47 -5.54
C LEU A 210 -8.83 2.20 -4.07
N VAL A 211 -9.83 1.73 -3.36
CA VAL A 211 -9.72 1.22 -1.99
C VAL A 211 -9.96 -0.29 -2.05
N ALA A 212 -9.13 -1.07 -1.37
CA ALA A 212 -9.42 -2.48 -1.14
C ALA A 212 -9.26 -2.84 0.34
N GLN A 213 -10.28 -3.45 0.94
CA GLN A 213 -10.25 -3.94 2.31
C GLN A 213 -10.20 -5.47 2.31
N THR A 214 -9.25 -6.06 3.04
CA THR A 214 -9.06 -7.51 3.15
C THR A 214 -9.36 -7.97 4.58
N GLY A 215 -9.91 -9.18 4.71
CA GLY A 215 -10.28 -9.79 5.99
C GLY A 215 -10.22 -11.32 5.96
N ASN A 216 -10.51 -11.95 7.08
CA ASN A 216 -10.53 -13.41 7.26
C ASN A 216 -11.95 -13.87 7.58
N ALA A 217 -12.50 -14.77 6.75
CA ALA A 217 -13.88 -15.26 6.87
C ALA A 217 -14.15 -15.98 8.20
N ASP A 218 -13.28 -16.91 8.58
CA ASP A 218 -13.39 -17.72 9.80
C ASP A 218 -13.38 -16.84 11.06
N LEU A 219 -12.58 -15.77 11.06
CA LEU A 219 -12.45 -14.78 12.12
C LEU A 219 -13.67 -13.85 12.16
N ASN A 220 -14.20 -13.47 10.99
CA ASN A 220 -15.44 -12.69 10.89
C ASN A 220 -16.64 -13.51 11.39
N GLN A 221 -16.70 -14.81 11.09
CA GLN A 221 -17.69 -15.75 11.62
C GLN A 221 -17.53 -15.94 13.14
N LEU A 222 -16.29 -16.12 13.62
CA LEU A 222 -15.98 -16.16 15.06
C LEU A 222 -16.37 -14.86 15.77
N CYS A 223 -16.33 -13.70 15.10
CA CYS A 223 -16.80 -12.45 15.67
C CYS A 223 -18.33 -12.23 15.61
N GLN A 224 -19.05 -12.95 14.75
CA GLN A 224 -20.52 -13.01 14.74
C GLN A 224 -21.06 -13.95 15.83
N ALA A 225 -20.39 -15.08 16.08
CA ALA A 225 -20.71 -16.01 17.16
C ALA A 225 -19.51 -16.27 18.10
N PRO A 226 -19.14 -15.29 18.96
CA PRO A 226 -17.93 -15.39 19.78
C PRO A 226 -17.96 -16.53 20.79
N GLN A 227 -17.01 -17.46 20.66
CA GLN A 227 -16.67 -18.41 21.71
C GLN A 227 -16.03 -17.66 22.88
N ALA A 228 -16.86 -17.29 23.86
CA ALA A 228 -16.45 -16.59 25.06
C ALA A 228 -15.34 -17.34 25.78
N ALA A 229 -14.23 -16.65 26.08
CA ALA A 229 -13.11 -17.25 26.77
C ALA A 229 -13.49 -17.71 28.19
N GLN A 230 -13.20 -18.97 28.50
CA GLN A 230 -13.39 -19.55 29.83
C GLN A 230 -12.38 -18.94 30.84
N LEU A 231 -12.72 -19.03 32.14
CA LEU A 231 -11.79 -18.63 33.20
C LEU A 231 -10.47 -19.41 33.09
N GLY A 232 -9.34 -18.71 33.26
CA GLY A 232 -8.00 -19.27 33.08
C GLY A 232 -7.51 -19.37 31.63
N GLN A 233 -8.33 -19.05 30.62
CA GLN A 233 -7.88 -18.99 29.22
C GLN A 233 -7.41 -17.58 28.82
N TYR A 234 -6.35 -17.51 28.01
CA TYR A 234 -5.95 -16.27 27.34
C TYR A 234 -7.01 -15.84 26.32
N TYR A 235 -7.28 -14.54 26.24
CA TYR A 235 -8.32 -13.98 25.39
C TYR A 235 -7.95 -12.62 24.80
N TYR A 236 -8.65 -12.25 23.73
CA TYR A 236 -8.58 -10.93 23.10
C TYR A 236 -9.83 -10.10 23.43
N GLN A 237 -9.64 -8.88 23.90
CA GLN A 237 -10.69 -7.88 24.09
C GLN A 237 -10.75 -6.94 22.88
N ALA A 238 -11.93 -6.39 22.55
CA ALA A 238 -12.13 -5.39 21.48
C ALA A 238 -11.67 -5.82 20.06
N LEU A 239 -11.43 -7.12 19.87
CA LEU A 239 -11.16 -7.75 18.58
C LEU A 239 -12.38 -7.64 17.64
N CYS A 240 -13.54 -7.98 18.18
CA CYS A 240 -14.80 -8.02 17.44
C CYS A 240 -15.65 -6.76 17.71
N GLN A 241 -16.51 -6.41 16.76
CA GLN A 241 -17.46 -5.28 16.89
C GLN A 241 -18.33 -5.37 18.15
N SER A 242 -18.71 -6.59 18.56
CA SER A 242 -19.49 -6.87 19.78
C SER A 242 -18.71 -6.66 21.10
N GLY A 243 -17.40 -6.42 21.05
CA GLY A 243 -16.53 -6.28 22.23
C GLY A 243 -16.29 -7.56 23.03
N ILE A 244 -16.96 -8.68 22.68
CA ILE A 244 -16.92 -9.94 23.42
C ILE A 244 -15.50 -10.54 23.43
N ARG A 245 -15.15 -11.17 24.55
CA ARG A 245 -13.84 -11.78 24.81
C ARG A 245 -13.65 -13.08 24.02
N VAL A 246 -12.88 -13.03 22.94
CA VAL A 246 -12.59 -14.21 22.10
C VAL A 246 -11.42 -15.01 22.65
N SER A 247 -11.56 -16.33 22.77
CA SER A 247 -10.48 -17.24 23.15
C SER A 247 -9.28 -17.14 22.19
N ARG A 248 -8.06 -17.01 22.74
CA ARG A 248 -6.80 -16.98 21.96
C ARG A 248 -6.62 -18.24 21.11
N LYS A 249 -7.11 -19.40 21.57
CA LYS A 249 -7.10 -20.66 20.79
C LYS A 249 -8.00 -20.57 19.56
N ALA A 250 -9.23 -20.08 19.71
CA ALA A 250 -10.18 -19.94 18.60
C ALA A 250 -9.67 -18.93 17.56
N TYR A 251 -9.14 -17.80 18.01
CA TYR A 251 -8.49 -16.79 17.16
C TYR A 251 -7.31 -17.36 16.36
N GLN A 252 -6.42 -18.12 17.01
CA GLN A 252 -5.25 -18.70 16.35
C GLN A 252 -5.65 -19.76 15.31
N ILE A 253 -6.71 -20.53 15.54
CA ILE A 253 -7.27 -21.46 14.56
C ILE A 253 -7.80 -20.69 13.34
N ALA A 254 -8.66 -19.70 13.55
CA ALA A 254 -9.24 -18.90 12.48
C ALA A 254 -8.17 -18.21 11.60
N LEU A 255 -7.10 -17.68 12.20
CA LEU A 255 -5.98 -17.11 11.43
C LEU A 255 -5.16 -18.18 10.69
N ASN A 256 -4.92 -19.34 11.28
CA ASN A 256 -3.98 -20.33 10.73
C ASN A 256 -4.60 -21.22 9.66
N THR A 257 -5.90 -21.54 9.74
CA THR A 257 -6.57 -22.47 8.81
C THR A 257 -6.36 -22.11 7.33
N PRO A 258 -6.54 -20.86 6.87
CA PRO A 258 -6.24 -20.49 5.49
C PRO A 258 -4.77 -20.71 5.11
N ALA A 259 -3.87 -20.33 6.02
CA ALA A 259 -2.43 -20.39 5.80
C ALA A 259 -1.88 -21.82 5.71
N MET A 260 -2.62 -22.85 6.14
CA MET A 260 -2.24 -24.26 5.97
C MET A 260 -2.21 -24.71 4.50
N SER A 261 -2.96 -24.04 3.62
CA SER A 261 -3.03 -24.34 2.19
C SER A 261 -1.96 -23.62 1.34
N ALA A 262 -1.27 -22.64 1.93
CA ALA A 262 -0.28 -21.79 1.27
C ALA A 262 1.16 -22.33 1.45
N PRO A 263 2.11 -22.01 0.55
CA PRO A 263 3.50 -22.46 0.67
C PRO A 263 4.18 -21.96 1.96
N LYS A 264 5.32 -22.55 2.34
CA LYS A 264 6.08 -22.15 3.54
C LYS A 264 6.56 -20.70 3.51
N LEU A 265 6.79 -20.17 2.31
CA LEU A 265 7.29 -18.84 2.03
C LEU A 265 6.89 -18.41 0.61
N ILE A 266 6.84 -17.11 0.38
CA ILE A 266 6.61 -16.49 -0.94
C ILE A 266 7.68 -15.41 -1.20
N HIS A 267 7.95 -15.14 -2.46
CA HIS A 267 8.79 -14.03 -2.91
C HIS A 267 8.01 -13.03 -3.77
N TRP A 268 8.47 -11.78 -3.83
CA TRP A 268 8.02 -10.80 -4.82
C TRP A 268 9.22 -10.04 -5.42
N PRO A 269 9.27 -9.77 -6.74
CA PRO A 269 8.27 -10.13 -7.76
C PRO A 269 8.08 -11.65 -7.92
N ALA A 270 6.96 -12.09 -8.51
CA ALA A 270 6.81 -13.49 -8.89
C ALA A 270 7.84 -13.87 -9.98
N ASN A 271 8.15 -15.16 -10.13
CA ASN A 271 9.18 -15.59 -11.08
C ASN A 271 8.74 -15.30 -12.52
N ASN A 272 9.63 -14.67 -13.30
CA ASN A 272 9.37 -14.09 -14.63
C ASN A 272 8.32 -12.98 -14.69
N ALA A 273 7.92 -12.39 -13.55
CA ALA A 273 6.98 -11.26 -13.54
C ALA A 273 7.59 -10.00 -14.18
N GLN A 274 6.74 -9.22 -14.85
CA GLN A 274 7.05 -7.87 -15.28
C GLN A 274 6.63 -6.86 -14.21
N VAL A 275 7.49 -5.90 -13.90
CA VAL A 275 7.24 -4.86 -12.88
C VAL A 275 7.65 -3.47 -13.37
N ALA A 276 7.16 -2.44 -12.66
CA ALA A 276 7.75 -1.11 -12.72
C ALA A 276 9.23 -1.15 -12.27
N PRO A 277 10.08 -0.23 -12.75
CA PRO A 277 11.49 -0.15 -12.33
C PRO A 277 11.68 0.57 -10.98
N VAL A 278 10.64 1.23 -10.48
CA VAL A 278 10.69 2.31 -9.49
C VAL A 278 9.69 2.06 -8.36
N PHE A 279 10.00 2.59 -7.19
CA PHE A 279 9.10 2.83 -6.07
C PHE A 279 9.25 4.29 -5.64
N TYR A 280 8.15 4.92 -5.24
CA TYR A 280 8.11 6.34 -4.84
C TYR A 280 7.93 6.46 -3.32
N GLU A 281 6.73 6.83 -2.87
CA GLU A 281 6.36 7.01 -1.47
C GLU A 281 5.28 6.00 -1.04
N GLU A 282 5.12 5.78 0.26
CA GLU A 282 4.08 4.96 0.88
C GLU A 282 3.72 5.59 2.25
N GLU A 283 2.47 5.43 2.72
CA GLU A 283 2.12 5.77 4.11
C GLU A 283 1.91 4.47 4.91
N PRO A 284 2.70 4.20 5.98
CA PRO A 284 3.86 4.96 6.45
C PRO A 284 5.10 4.73 5.56
N ASP A 285 6.06 5.67 5.60
CA ASP A 285 7.18 5.69 4.65
C ASP A 285 8.32 4.70 5.02
N PRO A 286 8.63 3.69 4.17
CA PRO A 286 9.74 2.76 4.40
C PRO A 286 11.14 3.38 4.18
N LEU A 287 11.24 4.56 3.56
CA LEU A 287 12.49 5.20 3.14
C LEU A 287 12.57 6.70 3.57
N PRO A 288 12.56 7.04 4.88
CA PRO A 288 12.47 8.42 5.41
C PRO A 288 13.61 9.39 5.07
N ASN A 289 14.50 9.06 4.13
CA ASN A 289 15.55 9.92 3.58
C ASN A 289 15.54 9.99 2.03
N CYS A 290 14.61 9.30 1.36
CA CYS A 290 14.61 9.06 -0.09
C CYS A 290 13.17 8.87 -0.63
N ASN A 291 12.62 9.83 -1.39
CA ASN A 291 11.27 9.71 -1.96
C ASN A 291 11.18 8.88 -3.26
N VAL A 292 12.30 8.30 -3.70
CA VAL A 292 12.34 7.38 -4.83
C VAL A 292 13.44 6.32 -4.65
N SER A 293 13.13 5.08 -5.04
CA SER A 293 14.08 3.97 -5.10
C SER A 293 13.81 3.07 -6.31
N GLY A 294 14.63 2.04 -6.52
CA GLY A 294 14.22 0.95 -7.40
C GLY A 294 13.08 0.14 -6.80
N TYR A 295 12.36 -0.60 -7.63
CA TYR A 295 11.24 -1.44 -7.20
C TYR A 295 11.69 -2.47 -6.14
N PRO A 296 11.09 -2.47 -4.93
CA PRO A 296 11.60 -3.30 -3.83
C PRO A 296 11.27 -4.76 -4.02
N VAL A 297 12.23 -5.61 -3.70
CA VAL A 297 12.15 -7.08 -3.78
C VAL A 297 11.96 -7.60 -2.35
N HIS A 298 11.09 -8.59 -2.11
CA HIS A 298 10.85 -9.09 -0.75
C HIS A 298 10.59 -10.60 -0.70
N VAL A 299 10.77 -11.19 0.49
CA VAL A 299 10.37 -12.57 0.80
C VAL A 299 9.62 -12.57 2.14
N GLN A 300 8.49 -13.29 2.19
CA GLN A 300 7.64 -13.42 3.36
C GLN A 300 7.48 -14.90 3.73
N ILE A 301 7.61 -15.19 5.03
CA ILE A 301 7.41 -16.51 5.63
C ILE A 301 5.93 -16.65 6.03
N ASN A 302 5.35 -17.81 5.72
CA ASN A 302 4.00 -18.17 6.13
C ASN A 302 3.95 -18.27 7.68
N PRO A 303 3.00 -17.59 8.35
CA PRO A 303 2.98 -17.48 9.81
C PRO A 303 2.97 -18.82 10.55
N ILE A 304 2.44 -19.90 9.97
CA ILE A 304 2.45 -21.23 10.63
C ILE A 304 3.85 -21.89 10.66
N TYR A 305 4.81 -21.37 9.89
CA TYR A 305 6.22 -21.75 9.89
C TYR A 305 7.12 -20.72 10.60
N GLN A 306 6.55 -19.61 11.10
CA GLN A 306 7.27 -18.66 11.94
C GLN A 306 7.80 -19.38 13.18
N GLY A 307 9.02 -19.04 13.61
CA GLY A 307 9.74 -19.79 14.65
C GLY A 307 10.59 -20.93 14.09
N ARG A 308 10.12 -21.65 13.06
CA ARG A 308 10.83 -22.77 12.41
C ARG A 308 11.78 -22.30 11.30
N ILE A 309 11.33 -21.34 10.49
CA ILE A 309 12.11 -20.74 9.39
C ILE A 309 12.78 -19.44 9.86
N THR A 310 13.98 -19.16 9.35
CA THR A 310 14.67 -17.86 9.44
C THR A 310 15.47 -17.57 8.17
N PHE A 311 15.52 -16.31 7.74
CA PHE A 311 16.46 -15.87 6.70
C PHE A 311 17.92 -15.99 7.19
N ALA A 312 18.83 -16.38 6.31
CA ALA A 312 20.26 -16.41 6.63
C ALA A 312 20.84 -14.97 6.56
N PRO A 313 21.62 -14.52 7.56
CA PRO A 313 22.20 -13.18 7.57
C PRO A 313 22.97 -12.85 6.30
N GLN A 314 22.83 -11.60 5.82
CA GLN A 314 23.56 -11.05 4.66
C GLN A 314 23.44 -11.83 3.33
N SER A 315 22.47 -12.76 3.23
CA SER A 315 22.30 -13.61 2.04
C SER A 315 21.45 -12.97 0.94
N PHE A 316 20.57 -12.01 1.26
CA PHE A 316 19.63 -11.42 0.30
C PHE A 316 20.34 -10.45 -0.65
N LYS A 317 20.32 -10.75 -1.94
CA LYS A 317 20.98 -9.97 -3.00
C LYS A 317 20.08 -9.88 -4.23
N VAL A 318 20.27 -8.80 -5.00
CA VAL A 318 19.64 -8.58 -6.30
C VAL A 318 20.73 -8.25 -7.32
N TYR A 319 20.59 -8.78 -8.53
CA TYR A 319 21.55 -8.70 -9.61
C TYR A 319 20.87 -8.32 -10.92
N GLU A 320 21.48 -7.40 -11.67
CA GLU A 320 21.15 -7.16 -13.07
C GLU A 320 21.80 -8.24 -13.95
N ARG A 321 21.07 -8.75 -14.93
CA ARG A 321 21.49 -9.85 -15.82
C ARG A 321 21.84 -9.32 -17.21
N ASP A 322 23.12 -9.30 -17.55
CA ASP A 322 23.60 -9.13 -18.93
C ASP A 322 24.05 -10.48 -19.49
N GLY A 323 23.16 -11.15 -20.23
CA GLY A 323 23.33 -12.55 -20.63
C GLY A 323 23.58 -13.45 -19.41
N ASP A 324 24.78 -14.02 -19.34
CA ASP A 324 25.23 -14.85 -18.22
C ASP A 324 25.90 -14.09 -17.07
N GLN A 325 26.21 -12.80 -17.23
CA GLN A 325 26.80 -11.98 -16.19
C GLN A 325 25.80 -11.60 -15.08
N LYS A 326 26.32 -11.22 -13.91
CA LYS A 326 25.55 -10.73 -12.76
C LYS A 326 26.19 -9.44 -12.24
N HIS A 327 25.55 -8.30 -12.46
CA HIS A 327 25.99 -7.02 -11.89
C HIS A 327 25.21 -6.74 -10.60
N ALA A 328 25.92 -6.61 -9.47
CA ALA A 328 25.26 -6.49 -8.16
C ALA A 328 24.53 -5.15 -8.01
N VAL A 329 23.22 -5.21 -7.80
CA VAL A 329 22.39 -4.04 -7.48
C VAL A 329 22.72 -3.60 -6.05
N LYS A 330 23.00 -2.31 -5.86
CA LYS A 330 23.28 -1.74 -4.53
C LYS A 330 21.96 -1.48 -3.81
N ALA A 331 21.82 -1.96 -2.57
CA ALA A 331 20.68 -1.59 -1.73
C ALA A 331 20.84 -0.16 -1.17
N ALA A 332 19.72 0.55 -0.98
CA ALA A 332 19.63 1.67 -0.03
C ALA A 332 19.47 1.12 1.39
N THR A 333 18.61 0.11 1.56
CA THR A 333 18.37 -0.59 2.81
C THR A 333 17.92 -2.03 2.55
N ILE A 334 18.15 -2.90 3.53
CA ILE A 334 17.58 -4.24 3.61
C ILE A 334 17.06 -4.40 5.05
N PHE A 335 15.75 -4.58 5.22
CA PHE A 335 15.14 -4.65 6.55
C PHE A 335 14.07 -5.74 6.65
N THR A 336 13.70 -6.05 7.90
CA THR A 336 12.67 -7.02 8.28
C THR A 336 11.64 -6.33 9.16
N ASN A 337 10.51 -6.98 9.47
CA ASN A 337 9.55 -6.49 10.46
C ASN A 337 10.13 -6.26 11.89
N GLN A 338 11.37 -6.68 12.15
CA GLN A 338 12.08 -6.41 13.41
C GLN A 338 12.96 -5.14 13.33
N THR A 339 13.38 -4.74 12.13
CA THR A 339 14.25 -3.58 11.85
C THR A 339 13.57 -2.56 10.92
N ASP A 340 12.25 -2.65 10.84
CA ASP A 340 11.34 -1.81 10.07
C ASP A 340 11.27 -0.41 10.71
N PRO A 341 11.50 0.68 9.96
CA PRO A 341 11.49 2.04 10.52
C PRO A 341 10.14 2.44 11.12
N ASN A 342 9.05 1.81 10.66
CA ASN A 342 7.68 2.07 11.12
C ASN A 342 7.18 1.05 12.16
N ARG A 343 8.09 0.24 12.73
CA ARG A 343 7.78 -0.77 13.75
C ARG A 343 7.26 -0.10 15.03
N SER A 344 6.00 -0.36 15.38
CA SER A 344 5.45 0.02 16.69
C SER A 344 6.15 -0.73 17.82
N GLU A 345 6.35 -0.06 18.97
CA GLU A 345 7.00 -0.64 20.16
C GLU A 345 6.28 -1.90 20.70
N HIS A 346 4.98 -2.01 20.45
CA HIS A 346 4.19 -3.20 20.81
C HIS A 346 4.47 -4.42 19.92
N ASN A 347 5.12 -4.23 18.77
CA ASN A 347 5.58 -5.32 17.88
C ASN A 347 6.97 -5.86 18.29
N THR A 348 7.40 -5.63 19.53
CA THR A 348 8.67 -6.10 20.12
C THR A 348 8.72 -7.62 20.33
N GLN A 349 7.56 -8.27 20.49
CA GLN A 349 7.44 -9.65 20.93
C GLN A 349 7.62 -10.72 19.82
N ILE A 350 7.82 -10.33 18.56
CA ILE A 350 8.12 -11.26 17.46
C ILE A 350 9.62 -11.65 17.51
N PRO A 351 9.98 -12.92 17.82
CA PRO A 351 11.37 -13.32 18.06
C PRO A 351 12.17 -13.59 16.78
N LYS A 352 11.50 -13.88 15.67
CA LYS A 352 12.11 -14.19 14.37
C LYS A 352 11.37 -13.45 13.24
N PRO A 353 12.09 -12.96 12.21
CA PRO A 353 11.49 -12.14 11.18
C PRO A 353 10.45 -12.93 10.38
N ALA A 354 9.33 -12.29 10.06
CA ALA A 354 8.23 -12.80 9.24
C ALA A 354 8.41 -12.44 7.76
N TRP A 355 9.11 -11.34 7.46
CA TRP A 355 9.48 -10.95 6.09
C TRP A 355 10.81 -10.20 6.09
N ILE A 356 11.41 -10.12 4.89
CA ILE A 356 12.59 -9.32 4.60
C ILE A 356 12.41 -8.61 3.25
N ALA A 357 12.77 -7.34 3.16
CA ALA A 357 12.67 -6.51 1.97
C ALA A 357 14.03 -5.90 1.61
N PHE A 358 14.35 -5.85 0.32
CA PHE A 358 15.52 -5.25 -0.30
C PHE A 358 15.04 -4.06 -1.13
N PHE A 359 15.52 -2.85 -0.83
CA PHE A 359 15.22 -1.64 -1.58
C PHE A 359 16.45 -1.24 -2.40
N PRO A 360 16.42 -1.33 -3.75
CA PRO A 360 17.52 -0.86 -4.60
C PRO A 360 17.77 0.65 -4.44
N LYS A 361 19.04 1.06 -4.30
CA LYS A 361 19.44 2.47 -4.06
C LYS A 361 19.12 3.40 -5.24
N GLN A 362 18.99 2.85 -6.43
CA GLN A 362 18.65 3.57 -7.64
C GLN A 362 17.49 2.86 -8.31
N ARG A 363 16.70 3.62 -9.06
CA ARG A 363 15.72 3.11 -10.01
C ARG A 363 16.34 2.03 -10.90
N LEU A 364 15.61 0.94 -11.12
CA LEU A 364 16.06 -0.16 -11.98
C LEU A 364 16.07 0.29 -13.46
N ASN A 365 16.93 -0.31 -14.28
CA ASN A 365 16.96 -0.03 -15.72
C ASN A 365 15.67 -0.54 -16.40
N TRP A 366 15.20 0.17 -17.42
CA TRP A 366 14.06 -0.25 -18.24
C TRP A 366 14.44 -1.38 -19.22
N SER A 367 13.47 -2.19 -19.63
CA SER A 367 13.65 -3.32 -20.58
C SER A 367 14.63 -4.42 -20.11
N GLN A 368 14.87 -4.52 -18.81
CA GLN A 368 16.02 -5.22 -18.22
C GLN A 368 15.59 -6.41 -17.35
N THR A 369 16.37 -7.49 -17.39
CA THR A 369 16.20 -8.67 -16.53
C THR A 369 17.01 -8.54 -15.24
N TYR A 370 16.38 -8.91 -14.13
CA TYR A 370 16.95 -8.98 -12.80
C TYR A 370 16.81 -10.39 -12.21
N GLN A 371 17.77 -10.76 -11.37
CA GLN A 371 17.73 -11.96 -10.54
C GLN A 371 17.81 -11.57 -9.08
N ALA A 372 16.95 -12.16 -8.25
CA ALA A 372 17.04 -12.08 -6.80
C ALA A 372 17.42 -13.45 -6.23
N GLU A 373 18.21 -13.45 -5.16
CA GLU A 373 18.62 -14.65 -4.43
C GLU A 373 18.73 -14.38 -2.93
N ILE A 374 18.29 -15.35 -2.12
CA ILE A 374 18.37 -15.31 -0.65
C ILE A 374 18.47 -16.73 -0.12
N ASP A 375 19.16 -16.92 1.00
CA ASP A 375 19.18 -18.19 1.71
C ASP A 375 18.29 -18.15 2.96
N TRP A 376 17.69 -19.28 3.29
CA TRP A 376 16.90 -19.48 4.49
C TRP A 376 17.30 -20.78 5.20
N LEU A 377 16.95 -20.88 6.48
CA LEU A 377 17.27 -21.98 7.36
C LEU A 377 15.97 -22.61 7.88
N GLU A 378 15.88 -23.94 7.83
CA GLU A 378 14.81 -24.73 8.47
C GLU A 378 15.44 -25.97 9.12
N GLY A 379 15.20 -26.20 10.41
CA GLY A 379 15.80 -27.33 11.14
C GLY A 379 17.34 -27.34 11.14
N GLY A 380 17.99 -26.19 10.92
CA GLY A 380 19.45 -26.08 10.76
C GLY A 380 19.96 -26.32 9.33
N LYS A 381 19.13 -26.85 8.43
CA LYS A 381 19.49 -27.02 7.01
C LYS A 381 19.38 -25.67 6.28
N ARG A 382 20.39 -25.34 5.47
CA ARG A 382 20.37 -24.17 4.56
C ARG A 382 19.69 -24.53 3.25
N HIS A 383 18.83 -23.64 2.79
CA HIS A 383 18.11 -23.70 1.53
C HIS A 383 18.30 -22.38 0.78
N GLN A 384 18.51 -22.45 -0.53
CA GLN A 384 18.58 -21.28 -1.39
C GLN A 384 17.23 -21.05 -2.08
N LEU A 385 16.85 -19.79 -2.24
CA LEU A 385 15.76 -19.34 -3.09
C LEU A 385 16.34 -18.39 -4.14
N GLN A 386 16.07 -18.65 -5.42
CA GLN A 386 16.52 -17.84 -6.55
C GLN A 386 15.36 -17.70 -7.54
N TRP A 387 15.12 -16.48 -8.01
CA TRP A 387 14.08 -16.18 -9.00
C TRP A 387 14.48 -14.98 -9.87
N GLN A 388 13.83 -14.83 -11.02
CA GLN A 388 14.05 -13.72 -11.95
C GLN A 388 12.79 -12.88 -12.14
N PHE A 389 12.96 -11.62 -12.53
CA PHE A 389 11.90 -10.69 -12.87
C PHE A 389 12.42 -9.66 -13.88
N GLN A 390 11.53 -8.91 -14.53
CA GLN A 390 11.89 -8.02 -15.62
C GLN A 390 11.20 -6.66 -15.49
N THR A 391 11.85 -5.58 -15.91
CA THR A 391 11.19 -4.29 -16.10
C THR A 391 10.56 -4.21 -17.49
N ALA A 392 9.48 -3.44 -17.65
CA ALA A 392 8.76 -3.40 -18.93
C ALA A 392 9.64 -2.91 -20.09
N LYS A 393 9.43 -3.48 -21.28
CA LYS A 393 10.13 -3.07 -22.51
C LYS A 393 9.57 -1.74 -23.00
N GLN A 394 10.43 -0.74 -23.16
CA GLN A 394 10.02 0.62 -23.52
C GLN A 394 10.25 0.90 -25.02
N PRO A 395 9.24 1.38 -25.77
CA PRO A 395 9.36 1.58 -27.22
C PRO A 395 10.38 2.66 -27.55
N GLY A 396 11.39 2.28 -28.33
CA GLY A 396 12.41 3.19 -28.86
C GLY A 396 13.18 3.97 -27.79
N LEU A 397 13.38 3.38 -26.60
CA LEU A 397 13.97 4.01 -25.41
C LEU A 397 15.26 4.80 -25.70
N ALA A 398 15.32 6.00 -25.14
CA ALA A 398 16.51 6.82 -24.99
C ALA A 398 16.70 7.15 -23.50
N ILE A 399 17.83 6.72 -22.94
CA ILE A 399 18.22 7.03 -21.56
C ILE A 399 18.98 8.36 -21.58
N ILE A 400 18.53 9.29 -20.73
CA ILE A 400 19.09 10.63 -20.58
C ILE A 400 19.77 10.65 -19.19
N PRO A 401 21.11 10.83 -19.13
CA PRO A 401 21.87 10.70 -17.88
C PRO A 401 21.61 11.85 -16.92
N SER A 402 22.09 11.71 -15.68
CA SER A 402 22.19 12.82 -14.73
C SER A 402 23.66 13.27 -14.59
N PRO A 403 23.97 14.58 -14.66
CA PRO A 403 23.08 15.68 -15.01
C PRO A 403 22.64 15.61 -16.48
N ALA A 404 21.39 15.97 -16.76
CA ALA A 404 20.84 15.93 -18.11
C ALA A 404 21.41 17.07 -18.97
N PRO A 405 21.63 16.83 -20.29
CA PRO A 405 22.03 17.90 -21.20
C PRO A 405 20.88 18.90 -21.39
N LYS A 406 21.22 20.17 -21.63
CA LYS A 406 20.23 21.23 -21.94
C LYS A 406 19.53 21.01 -23.28
N THR A 407 20.21 20.38 -24.24
CA THR A 407 19.64 20.00 -25.54
C THR A 407 20.01 18.57 -25.90
N LEU A 408 19.09 17.85 -26.52
CA LEU A 408 19.27 16.49 -27.04
C LEU A 408 18.62 16.40 -28.44
N SER A 409 19.18 15.59 -29.35
CA SER A 409 18.54 15.27 -30.63
C SER A 409 18.12 13.80 -30.68
N VAL A 410 16.85 13.54 -31.00
CA VAL A 410 16.28 12.20 -31.15
C VAL A 410 15.68 12.03 -32.55
N SER A 411 15.92 10.88 -33.19
CA SER A 411 15.32 10.52 -34.49
C SER A 411 14.01 9.77 -34.30
N ILE A 412 12.95 10.19 -34.97
CA ILE A 412 11.61 9.58 -34.90
C ILE A 412 10.99 9.48 -36.30
N ARG A 413 10.05 8.55 -36.49
CA ARG A 413 9.30 8.31 -37.75
C ARG A 413 7.80 8.45 -37.50
N PRO A 414 6.97 8.77 -38.50
CA PRO A 414 5.51 8.68 -38.37
C PRO A 414 5.08 7.28 -37.88
N GLY A 415 4.09 7.24 -36.99
CA GLY A 415 3.65 6.01 -36.30
C GLY A 415 4.57 5.50 -35.20
N GLN A 416 5.79 6.04 -35.03
CA GLN A 416 6.74 5.57 -34.02
C GLN A 416 6.53 6.25 -32.66
N THR A 417 6.56 5.45 -31.60
CA THR A 417 6.73 5.91 -30.20
C THR A 417 8.21 5.90 -29.81
N ARG A 418 8.64 6.96 -29.12
CA ARG A 418 9.93 7.10 -28.44
C ARG A 418 9.70 7.29 -26.95
N THR A 419 10.42 6.54 -26.13
CA THR A 419 10.44 6.71 -24.67
C THR A 419 11.67 7.48 -24.26
N LEU A 420 11.50 8.59 -23.55
CA LEU A 420 12.55 9.39 -22.95
C LEU A 420 12.56 9.10 -21.45
N TYR A 421 13.67 8.56 -20.92
CA TYR A 421 13.85 8.34 -19.48
C TYR A 421 14.93 9.29 -18.97
N PHE A 422 14.55 10.19 -18.07
CA PHE A 422 15.44 11.17 -17.43
C PHE A 422 15.91 10.61 -16.09
N ALA A 423 17.13 10.07 -16.06
CA ALA A 423 17.65 9.43 -14.85
C ALA A 423 17.84 10.44 -13.71
N PRO A 424 17.40 10.15 -12.47
CA PRO A 424 17.56 11.05 -11.34
C PRO A 424 19.03 11.13 -10.88
N ALA A 425 19.38 12.24 -10.22
CA ALA A 425 20.72 12.46 -9.66
C ALA A 425 21.00 11.62 -8.39
N GLY A 426 19.96 11.09 -7.75
CA GLY A 426 20.03 10.37 -6.48
C GLY A 426 18.69 9.71 -6.14
N CYS A 427 18.40 9.57 -4.85
CA CYS A 427 17.12 9.02 -4.36
C CYS A 427 16.06 10.12 -4.09
N GLN A 428 16.09 11.18 -4.89
CA GLN A 428 15.18 12.31 -4.83
C GLN A 428 14.61 12.56 -6.24
N SER A 429 13.30 12.38 -6.41
CA SER A 429 12.54 12.61 -7.63
C SER A 429 11.71 13.89 -7.52
N GLU A 430 11.58 14.60 -8.64
CA GLU A 430 10.72 15.79 -8.76
C GLU A 430 9.24 15.37 -8.83
N PRO A 431 8.39 15.75 -7.85
CA PRO A 431 7.03 15.22 -7.74
C PRO A 431 6.03 15.82 -8.75
N GLN A 432 6.42 16.86 -9.50
CA GLN A 432 5.57 17.52 -10.51
C GLN A 432 6.28 17.61 -11.86
N ALA A 433 6.37 16.46 -12.54
CA ALA A 433 6.85 16.41 -13.92
C ALA A 433 5.89 17.15 -14.87
N SER A 434 6.42 18.12 -15.61
CA SER A 434 5.66 18.86 -16.63
C SER A 434 6.45 18.98 -17.95
N ILE A 435 5.71 19.09 -19.06
CA ILE A 435 6.27 19.25 -20.40
C ILE A 435 5.68 20.46 -21.13
N LYS A 436 6.45 21.01 -22.07
CA LYS A 436 5.97 22.01 -23.04
C LYS A 436 6.40 21.57 -24.44
N THR A 437 5.51 21.66 -25.41
CA THR A 437 5.78 21.22 -26.79
C THR A 437 5.96 22.41 -27.73
N ARG A 438 6.75 22.22 -28.79
CA ARG A 438 6.88 23.15 -29.92
C ARG A 438 6.76 22.34 -31.22
N THR A 439 5.61 22.42 -31.88
CA THR A 439 5.25 21.65 -33.06
C THR A 439 4.95 22.56 -34.27
N PRO A 440 5.37 22.19 -35.50
CA PRO A 440 4.90 22.83 -36.72
C PRO A 440 3.38 22.75 -36.90
N ARG A 441 2.83 23.64 -37.73
CA ARG A 441 1.39 23.67 -38.03
C ARG A 441 1.02 22.47 -38.91
N GLY A 442 0.27 21.52 -38.37
CA GLY A 442 -0.13 20.28 -39.05
C GLY A 442 0.59 19.01 -38.55
N LEU A 443 1.72 19.15 -37.85
CA LEU A 443 2.39 18.04 -37.18
C LEU A 443 1.63 17.65 -35.90
N GLN A 444 1.29 16.37 -35.76
CA GLN A 444 0.56 15.84 -34.60
C GLN A 444 1.40 14.85 -33.79
N ILE A 445 1.41 15.02 -32.47
CA ILE A 445 2.05 14.13 -31.51
C ILE A 445 1.10 13.78 -30.38
N GLU A 446 1.24 12.57 -29.85
CA GLU A 446 0.67 12.14 -28.57
C GLU A 446 1.80 12.06 -27.54
N THR A 447 1.53 12.49 -26.31
CA THR A 447 2.50 12.46 -25.20
C THR A 447 1.88 11.85 -23.95
N HIS A 448 2.56 10.89 -23.35
CA HIS A 448 2.09 10.14 -22.18
C HIS A 448 3.23 9.95 -21.19
N PHE A 449 3.03 10.38 -19.93
CA PHE A 449 3.93 10.02 -18.84
C PHE A 449 3.62 8.59 -18.38
N VAL A 450 4.61 7.70 -18.48
CA VAL A 450 4.59 6.37 -17.85
C VAL A 450 4.76 6.53 -16.34
N ASP A 451 5.63 7.45 -15.95
CA ASP A 451 5.88 7.95 -14.61
C ASP A 451 6.54 9.34 -14.73
N GLY A 452 6.82 10.01 -13.61
CA GLY A 452 7.35 11.39 -13.63
C GLY A 452 8.66 11.54 -14.43
N GLU A 453 9.52 10.53 -14.40
CA GLU A 453 10.85 10.54 -15.04
C GLU A 453 10.83 9.96 -16.47
N THR A 454 9.71 9.35 -16.89
CA THR A 454 9.61 8.57 -18.13
C THR A 454 8.46 9.06 -19.02
N LEU A 455 8.81 9.77 -20.09
CA LEU A 455 7.87 10.32 -21.07
C LEU A 455 7.88 9.52 -22.37
N GLN A 456 6.74 8.97 -22.78
CA GLN A 456 6.52 8.50 -24.14
C GLN A 456 6.02 9.63 -25.05
N VAL A 457 6.60 9.71 -26.24
CA VAL A 457 6.26 10.65 -27.31
C VAL A 457 6.02 9.84 -28.59
N LYS A 458 4.80 9.85 -29.10
CA LYS A 458 4.40 9.18 -30.35
C LYS A 458 4.17 10.22 -31.44
N LEU A 459 4.80 10.04 -32.59
CA LEU A 459 4.56 10.88 -33.75
C LEU A 459 3.38 10.31 -34.56
N VAL A 460 2.26 11.05 -34.59
CA VAL A 460 1.04 10.62 -35.30
C VAL A 460 1.15 10.98 -36.78
N SER A 461 1.45 12.23 -37.10
CA SER A 461 1.64 12.72 -38.46
C SER A 461 2.66 13.86 -38.51
N ALA A 462 3.41 13.94 -39.62
CA ALA A 462 4.37 15.00 -39.93
C ALA A 462 4.69 15.01 -41.42
N ASN A 463 5.12 16.14 -41.94
CA ASN A 463 5.72 16.25 -43.28
C ASN A 463 7.20 15.84 -43.24
N GLN A 464 7.76 15.51 -44.41
CA GLN A 464 9.16 15.10 -44.53
C GLN A 464 10.12 16.21 -44.08
N GLY A 465 11.12 15.86 -43.26
CA GLY A 465 12.16 16.78 -42.81
C GLY A 465 11.75 17.74 -41.70
N GLU A 466 10.50 17.68 -41.23
CA GLU A 466 10.03 18.49 -40.12
C GLU A 466 10.81 18.23 -38.81
N ARG A 467 10.79 19.25 -37.95
CA ARG A 467 11.34 19.20 -36.60
C ARG A 467 10.30 19.69 -35.62
N PHE A 468 10.19 19.00 -34.49
CA PHE A 468 9.45 19.47 -33.33
C PHE A 468 10.34 19.37 -32.09
N SER A 469 9.90 19.86 -30.94
CA SER A 469 10.65 19.72 -29.70
C SER A 469 9.74 19.56 -28.50
N VAL A 470 10.22 18.79 -27.52
CA VAL A 470 9.59 18.61 -26.22
C VAL A 470 10.56 19.13 -25.17
N TYR A 471 10.12 20.11 -24.39
CA TYR A 471 10.80 20.57 -23.18
C TYR A 471 10.30 19.76 -21.99
N TYR A 472 11.22 19.18 -21.23
CA TYR A 472 10.95 18.52 -19.96
C TYR A 472 11.46 19.40 -18.82
N GLN A 473 10.54 19.85 -17.97
CA GLN A 473 10.79 20.92 -17.00
C GLN A 473 11.66 20.51 -15.80
N PRO A 474 11.56 19.29 -15.22
CA PRO A 474 12.37 18.90 -14.06
C PRO A 474 13.89 18.99 -14.25
N THR A 475 14.41 18.80 -15.48
CA THR A 475 15.86 18.94 -15.77
C THR A 475 16.22 20.14 -16.64
N ASP A 476 15.24 20.97 -17.03
CA ASP A 476 15.40 22.06 -18.00
C ASP A 476 16.09 21.57 -19.30
N THR A 477 15.50 20.52 -19.91
CA THR A 477 16.05 19.84 -21.09
C THR A 477 15.11 19.97 -22.28
N TRP A 478 15.64 20.45 -23.41
CA TRP A 478 14.98 20.43 -24.71
C TRP A 478 15.36 19.19 -25.52
N VAL A 479 14.39 18.33 -25.80
CA VAL A 479 14.55 17.19 -26.71
C VAL A 479 14.02 17.57 -28.08
N HIS A 480 14.94 17.77 -29.03
CA HIS A 480 14.65 18.12 -30.41
C HIS A 480 14.45 16.84 -31.24
N PHE A 481 13.26 16.67 -31.78
CA PHE A 481 12.91 15.53 -32.61
C PHE A 481 13.12 15.85 -34.08
N GLN A 482 13.84 14.96 -34.77
CA GLN A 482 14.10 15.03 -36.21
C GLN A 482 13.29 13.94 -36.91
N VAL A 483 12.36 14.32 -37.79
CA VAL A 483 11.50 13.38 -38.52
C VAL A 483 12.32 12.74 -39.65
N LYS A 484 12.55 11.43 -39.56
CA LYS A 484 13.17 10.62 -40.61
C LYS A 484 12.11 9.86 -41.41
N GLN A 485 12.43 9.53 -42.65
CA GLN A 485 11.66 8.57 -43.46
C GLN A 485 11.86 7.12 -42.94
N HIS A 486 11.06 6.20 -43.48
CA HIS A 486 11.04 4.76 -43.18
C HIS A 486 12.34 4.02 -43.50
#